data_AF-A0AAU4HHU0-F1
#
_entry.id   AF-A0AAU4HHU0-F1
#
_cell.length_a   1.000
_cell.length_b   1.000
_cell.length_c   1.000
_cell.angle_alpha   90.00
_cell.angle_beta   90.00
_cell.angle_gamma   90.00
#
_symmetry.space_group_name_H-M   'P 1'
#
loop_
_entity.id
_entity.type
_entity.pdbx_description
1 polymer ?
#
loop_
_entity_poly.entity_id
_entity_poly.type
_entity_poly.pdbx_seq_one_letter_code
_entity_poly.pdbx_strand_id
1 'polypeptide(L)'
;MVRLRLPGAGPVGAAYLAAYLSATAAQDWISTRTAGAVIPSLSIRALGELPVLVPPAAEQAAIGATLAALDDKIQAHTEIARATRAYRGALADALMNGILSAEG
;
A
#
# COMPACT_ATOMS: atom_id res chain seq x y z
N MET A 1 -2.33 -11.62 -5.41
CA MET A 1 -2.35 -11.26 -3.99
C MET A 1 -1.70 -12.41 -3.20
N VAL A 2 -0.56 -12.17 -2.57
CA VAL A 2 0.15 -13.18 -1.75
C VAL A 2 -0.32 -13.03 -0.31
N ARG A 3 -0.73 -14.13 0.34
CA ARG A 3 -1.13 -14.15 1.74
C ARG A 3 -0.09 -14.90 2.56
N LEU A 4 0.62 -14.18 3.41
CA LEU A 4 1.53 -14.76 4.40
C LEU A 4 0.75 -15.06 5.69
N ARG A 5 0.90 -16.26 6.22
CA ARG A 5 0.35 -16.62 7.54
C ARG A 5 1.52 -16.68 8.52
N LEU A 6 1.41 -15.88 9.59
CA LEU A 6 2.36 -15.91 10.69
C LEU A 6 1.88 -16.89 11.77
N PRO A 7 2.79 -17.63 12.42
CA PRO A 7 2.46 -18.38 13.62
C PRO A 7 1.98 -17.42 14.72
N GLY A 8 0.93 -17.78 15.45
CA GLY A 8 0.26 -16.90 16.43
C GLY A 8 1.11 -16.46 17.64
N ALA A 9 2.33 -17.00 17.81
CA ALA A 9 3.27 -16.66 18.87
C ALA A 9 4.68 -16.35 18.33
N GLY A 10 4.78 -15.90 17.07
CA GLY A 10 6.06 -15.52 16.48
C GLY A 10 6.64 -14.23 17.07
N PRO A 11 7.97 -14.04 16.99
CA PRO A 11 8.63 -12.82 17.49
C PRO A 11 8.33 -11.57 16.65
N VAL A 12 7.60 -11.72 15.53
CA VAL A 12 7.32 -10.67 14.55
C VAL A 12 5.81 -10.45 14.42
N GLY A 13 5.36 -9.23 14.65
CA GLY A 13 3.98 -8.82 14.45
C GLY A 13 3.62 -8.66 12.97
N ALA A 14 2.37 -8.95 12.61
CA ALA A 14 1.89 -8.88 11.23
C ALA A 14 1.97 -7.47 10.62
N ALA A 15 1.58 -6.44 11.38
CA ALA A 15 1.64 -5.05 10.93
C ALA A 15 3.09 -4.61 10.68
N TYR A 16 4.00 -4.97 11.57
CA TYR A 16 5.43 -4.70 11.38
C TYR A 16 6.01 -5.42 10.17
N LEU A 17 5.66 -6.69 9.94
CA LEU A 17 6.16 -7.42 8.77
C LEU A 17 5.62 -6.83 7.46
N ALA A 18 4.35 -6.45 7.42
CA ALA A 18 3.76 -5.79 6.25
C ALA A 18 4.48 -4.47 5.95
N ALA A 19 4.72 -3.67 6.99
CA ALA A 19 5.53 -2.45 6.93
C ALA A 19 6.95 -2.73 6.39
N TYR A 20 7.64 -3.72 6.95
CA TYR A 20 8.99 -4.09 6.55
C TYR A 20 9.06 -4.53 5.08
N LEU A 21 8.09 -5.33 4.63
CA LEU A 21 8.01 -5.77 3.22
C LEU A 21 7.75 -4.60 2.26
N SER A 22 7.11 -3.53 2.72
CA SER A 22 6.87 -2.32 1.92
C SER A 22 8.09 -1.39 1.84
N ALA A 23 9.06 -1.56 2.75
CA ALA A 23 10.25 -0.72 2.80
C ALA A 23 11.11 -0.87 1.54
N THR A 24 11.76 0.22 1.12
CA THR A 24 12.60 0.27 -0.08
C THR A 24 13.66 -0.84 -0.10
N ALA A 25 14.34 -1.07 1.02
CA ALA A 25 15.35 -2.13 1.12
C ALA A 25 14.78 -3.54 0.85
N ALA A 26 13.57 -3.83 1.32
CA ALA A 26 12.92 -5.12 1.05
C ALA A 26 12.46 -5.22 -0.42
N GLN A 27 11.91 -4.13 -0.98
CA GLN A 27 11.52 -4.06 -2.38
C GLN A 27 12.71 -4.18 -3.33
N ASP A 28 13.84 -3.57 -3.02
CA ASP A 28 15.09 -3.67 -3.78
C ASP A 28 15.66 -5.09 -3.73
N TRP A 29 15.62 -5.72 -2.54
CA TRP A 29 16.04 -7.09 -2.35
C TRP A 29 15.20 -8.07 -3.18
N ILE A 30 13.87 -7.86 -3.21
CA ILE A 30 12.94 -8.64 -4.02
C ILE A 30 13.23 -8.41 -5.51
N SER A 31 13.33 -7.16 -5.93
CA SER A 31 13.55 -6.77 -7.32
C SER A 31 14.83 -7.37 -7.89
N THR A 32 15.92 -7.32 -7.13
CA THR A 32 17.23 -7.90 -7.50
C THR A 32 17.14 -9.41 -7.76
N ARG A 33 16.30 -10.13 -7.01
CA ARG A 33 16.13 -11.58 -7.15
C ARG A 33 15.16 -12.00 -8.24
N THR A 34 14.35 -11.07 -8.72
CA THR A 34 13.47 -11.28 -9.87
C THR A 34 14.05 -10.70 -11.16
N ALA A 35 15.22 -10.03 -11.09
CA ALA A 35 15.86 -9.39 -12.23
C ALA A 35 16.25 -10.41 -13.30
N GLY A 36 16.01 -10.05 -14.57
CA GLY A 36 16.34 -10.90 -15.73
C GLY A 36 15.29 -11.96 -16.08
N ALA A 37 14.25 -12.15 -15.25
CA ALA A 37 13.12 -12.99 -15.61
C ALA A 37 12.18 -12.23 -16.56
N VAL A 38 11.79 -12.86 -17.68
CA VAL A 38 10.78 -12.31 -18.62
C VAL A 38 9.45 -12.04 -17.90
N ILE A 39 9.14 -12.86 -16.88
CA ILE A 39 8.04 -12.64 -15.96
C ILE A 39 8.64 -12.62 -14.54
N PRO A 40 8.71 -11.45 -13.88
CA PRO A 40 9.21 -11.34 -12.52
C PRO A 40 8.39 -12.24 -11.58
N SER A 41 9.00 -13.28 -11.02
CA SER A 41 8.35 -14.16 -10.06
C SER A 41 9.32 -14.50 -8.94
N LEU A 42 8.85 -14.39 -7.70
CA LEU A 42 9.61 -14.73 -6.50
C LEU A 42 8.95 -15.95 -5.84
N SER A 43 9.73 -17.01 -5.63
CA SER A 43 9.23 -18.19 -4.92
C SER A 43 9.05 -17.89 -3.42
N ILE A 44 8.12 -18.57 -2.76
CA ILE A 44 7.95 -18.47 -1.30
C ILE A 44 9.23 -18.85 -0.56
N ARG A 45 9.96 -19.84 -1.08
CA ARG A 45 11.26 -20.26 -0.54
C ARG A 45 12.26 -19.11 -0.56
N ALA A 46 12.41 -18.45 -1.72
CA ALA A 46 13.29 -17.31 -1.85
C ALA A 46 12.83 -16.17 -0.94
N LEU A 47 11.54 -15.84 -0.88
CA LEU A 47 11.03 -14.81 0.03
C LEU A 47 11.37 -15.11 1.50
N GLY A 48 11.40 -16.38 1.91
CA GLY A 48 11.83 -16.81 3.25
C GLY A 48 13.30 -16.54 3.57
N GLU A 49 14.13 -16.21 2.57
CA GLU A 49 15.54 -15.85 2.74
C GLU A 49 15.74 -14.33 2.92
N LEU A 50 14.67 -13.53 2.84
CA LEU A 50 14.73 -12.09 3.09
C LEU A 50 15.21 -11.85 4.54
N PRO A 51 16.35 -11.14 4.74
CA PRO A 51 16.76 -10.76 6.07
C PRO A 51 15.75 -9.79 6.67
N VAL A 52 15.19 -10.14 7.83
CA VAL A 52 14.26 -9.29 8.58
C VAL A 52 14.89 -8.91 9.90
N LEU A 53 15.03 -7.61 10.13
CA LEU A 53 15.37 -7.08 11.44
C LEU A 53 14.15 -7.15 12.34
N VAL A 54 14.29 -7.66 13.55
CA VAL A 54 13.17 -7.84 14.48
C VAL A 54 13.42 -7.01 15.74
N PRO A 55 12.88 -5.77 15.82
CA PRO A 55 13.04 -4.93 17.00
C PRO A 55 12.16 -5.43 18.15
N PRO A 56 12.30 -4.88 19.38
CA PRO A 56 11.42 -5.20 20.50
C PRO A 56 9.94 -4.94 20.18
N ALA A 57 9.04 -5.69 20.83
CA ALA A 57 7.60 -5.66 20.53
C ALA A 57 6.97 -4.25 20.59
N ALA A 58 7.41 -3.40 21.52
CA ALA A 58 6.92 -2.02 21.64
C ALA A 58 7.27 -1.18 20.39
N GLU A 59 8.47 -1.35 19.85
CA GLU A 59 8.91 -0.65 18.65
C GLU A 59 8.20 -1.19 17.40
N GLN A 60 8.00 -2.51 17.31
CA GLN A 60 7.18 -3.10 16.26
C GLN A 60 5.76 -2.52 16.23
N ALA A 61 5.14 -2.37 17.40
CA ALA A 61 3.80 -1.79 17.53
C ALA A 61 3.77 -0.31 17.13
N ALA A 62 4.78 0.48 17.54
CA ALA A 62 4.88 1.89 17.20
C ALA A 62 5.05 2.11 15.68
N ILE A 63 5.91 1.33 15.04
CA ILE A 63 6.11 1.36 13.58
C ILE A 63 4.82 0.98 12.86
N GLY A 64 4.19 -0.12 13.28
CA GLY A 64 2.93 -0.58 12.69
C GLY A 64 1.81 0.45 12.81
N ALA A 65 1.63 1.06 13.98
CA ALA A 65 0.62 2.09 14.21
C ALA A 65 0.87 3.35 13.36
N THR A 66 2.13 3.78 13.24
CA THR A 66 2.50 4.95 12.44
C THR A 66 2.16 4.74 10.97
N LEU A 67 2.49 3.58 10.42
CA LEU A 67 2.23 3.27 9.02
C LEU A 67 0.74 3.05 8.73
N ALA A 68 0.00 2.41 9.65
CA ALA A 68 -1.45 2.32 9.54
C ALA A 68 -2.11 3.71 9.47
N ALA A 69 -1.68 4.66 10.30
CA ALA A 69 -2.19 6.03 10.26
C ALA A 69 -1.85 6.76 8.94
N LEU A 70 -0.71 6.45 8.33
CA LEU A 70 -0.34 6.97 7.01
C LEU A 70 -1.21 6.35 5.90
N ASP A 71 -1.48 5.04 5.97
CA ASP A 71 -2.37 4.35 5.03
C ASP A 71 -3.79 4.92 5.09
N ASP A 72 -4.32 5.16 6.30
CA ASP A 72 -5.62 5.80 6.50
C ASP A 72 -5.67 7.18 5.82
N LYS A 73 -4.60 7.97 5.95
CA LYS A 73 -4.49 9.28 5.33
C LYS A 73 -4.42 9.19 3.80
N ILE A 74 -3.67 8.22 3.25
CA ILE A 74 -3.60 7.96 1.81
C ILE A 74 -4.99 7.58 1.28
N GLN A 75 -5.72 6.72 1.99
CA GLN A 75 -7.07 6.32 1.62
C GLN A 75 -8.02 7.52 1.60
N ALA A 76 -7.99 8.37 2.64
CA ALA A 76 -8.81 9.57 2.70
C ALA A 76 -8.53 10.52 1.51
N HIS A 77 -7.26 10.76 1.19
CA HIS A 77 -6.89 11.60 0.04
C HIS A 77 -7.31 10.99 -1.30
N THR A 78 -7.23 9.66 -1.43
CA THR A 78 -7.66 8.95 -2.64
C THR A 78 -9.17 9.12 -2.85
N GLU A 79 -9.96 9.02 -1.79
CA GLU A 79 -11.41 9.21 -1.87
C GLU A 79 -11.78 10.66 -2.21
N ILE A 80 -11.10 11.64 -1.62
CA ILE A 80 -11.27 13.06 -1.99
C ILE A 80 -10.96 13.28 -3.47
N ALA A 81 -9.85 12.73 -3.97
CA ALA A 81 -9.48 12.85 -5.38
C ALA A 81 -10.53 12.19 -6.29
N ARG A 82 -11.06 11.03 -5.90
CA ARG A 82 -12.14 10.32 -6.63
C ARG A 82 -13.41 11.16 -6.68
N ALA A 83 -13.87 11.66 -5.54
CA ALA A 83 -15.07 12.50 -5.44
C ALA A 83 -14.93 13.78 -6.27
N THR A 84 -13.76 14.41 -6.22
CA THR A 84 -13.46 15.65 -6.97
C THR A 84 -13.53 15.40 -8.49
N ARG A 85 -12.99 14.28 -8.97
CA ARG A 85 -13.07 13.90 -10.38
C ARG A 85 -14.50 13.61 -10.81
N ALA A 86 -15.27 12.91 -9.98
CA ALA A 86 -16.68 12.63 -10.25
C ALA A 86 -17.51 13.92 -10.35
N TYR A 87 -17.32 14.84 -9.39
CA TYR A 87 -18.01 16.14 -9.39
C TYR A 87 -17.65 16.99 -10.62
N ARG A 88 -16.36 17.03 -10.99
CA ARG A 88 -15.92 17.70 -12.23
C ARG A 88 -16.61 17.12 -13.46
N GLY A 89 -16.72 15.80 -13.57
CA GLY A 89 -17.40 15.13 -14.67
C GLY A 89 -18.88 15.53 -14.75
N ALA A 90 -19.58 15.42 -13.63
CA ALA A 90 -21.00 15.78 -13.54
C ALA A 90 -21.26 17.25 -13.91
N LEU A 91 -20.41 18.18 -13.45
CA LEU A 91 -20.52 19.59 -13.83
C LEU A 91 -20.26 19.83 -15.32
N ALA A 92 -19.26 19.17 -15.89
CA ALA A 92 -18.98 19.28 -17.32
C ALA A 92 -20.17 18.79 -18.16
N ASP A 93 -20.75 17.64 -17.79
CA ASP A 93 -21.93 17.10 -18.46
C ASP A 93 -23.13 18.04 -18.34
N ALA A 94 -23.35 18.60 -17.14
CA ALA A 94 -24.45 19.52 -16.85
C ALA A 94 -24.33 20.88 -17.58
N LEU A 95 -23.12 21.34 -17.88
CA LEU A 95 -22.88 22.51 -18.73
C LEU A 95 -23.17 22.18 -20.19
N MET A 96 -22.72 21.02 -20.68
CA MET A 96 -22.86 20.61 -22.07
C MET A 96 -24.29 20.28 -22.47
N ASN A 97 -25.11 19.81 -21.54
CA ASN A 97 -26.51 19.48 -21.77
C ASN A 97 -27.48 20.65 -21.45
N GLY A 98 -26.96 21.81 -21.06
CA GLY A 98 -27.75 23.02 -20.78
C GLY A 98 -28.56 22.98 -19.49
N ILE A 99 -28.36 21.98 -18.61
CA ILE A 99 -29.01 21.91 -17.29
C ILE A 99 -28.47 23.02 -16.37
N LEU A 100 -27.20 23.40 -16.55
CA LEU A 100 -26.60 24.57 -15.94
C LEU A 100 -26.41 25.64 -17.03
N SER A 101 -27.46 26.40 -17.33
CA SER A 101 -27.28 27.66 -18.03
C SER A 101 -26.51 28.59 -17.08
N ALA A 102 -25.31 29.00 -17.46
CA ALA A 102 -24.65 30.15 -16.83
C ALA A 102 -25.53 31.36 -17.13
N GLU A 103 -26.49 31.65 -16.24
CA GLU A 103 -27.32 32.83 -16.36
C GLU A 103 -26.41 34.06 -16.28
N GLY A 104 -26.38 34.80 -17.38
CA GLY A 104 -25.99 36.19 -17.47
C GLY A 104 -27.24 37.04 -17.70
#